data_AF-A0A6L9ZKQ9-F1
#
_entry.id   AF-A0A6L9ZKQ9-F1
#
_cell.length_a   1.000
_cell.length_b   1.000
_cell.length_c   1.000
_cell.angle_alpha   90.00
_cell.angle_beta   90.00
_cell.angle_gamma   90.00
#
_symmetry.space_group_name_H-M   'P 1'
#
loop_
_entity.id
_entity.type
_entity.pdbx_description
1 polymer ?
#
loop_
_entity_poly.entity_id
_entity_poly.type
_entity_poly.pdbx_seq_one_letter_code
_entity_poly.pdbx_strand_id
1 'polypeptide(L)'
;IMFHNHPEVKAQFDMSAQANGSQPAKLATAVYSYASKIDNPEALKSMVEVIAHRHVKTHVKPEQYPIVGESLLQAMKDVLHEAATEKMIAAWTEAYQILADIFINREHQIYESL
;
A
#
# COMPACT_ATOMS: atom_id res chain seq x y z
N ILE A 1 -8.15 -8.23 -9.70
CA ILE A 1 -7.74 -9.00 -8.52
C ILE A 1 -8.43 -8.46 -7.27
N MET A 2 -7.94 -7.37 -6.66
CA MET A 2 -8.47 -6.84 -5.39
C MET A 2 -10.00 -6.69 -5.35
N PHE A 3 -10.61 -5.86 -6.21
CA PHE A 3 -12.07 -5.63 -6.17
C PHE A 3 -12.93 -6.81 -6.60
N HIS A 4 -12.33 -7.81 -7.24
CA HIS A 4 -13.02 -9.05 -7.57
C HIS A 4 -13.09 -9.96 -6.34
N ASN A 5 -11.97 -10.09 -5.61
CA ASN A 5 -11.86 -10.96 -4.44
C ASN A 5 -12.43 -10.30 -3.17
N HIS A 6 -12.35 -8.97 -3.10
CA HIS A 6 -12.74 -8.12 -1.97
C HIS A 6 -13.65 -6.98 -2.44
N PRO A 7 -14.89 -7.26 -2.87
CA PRO A 7 -15.80 -6.22 -3.31
C PRO A 7 -16.13 -5.19 -2.22
N GLU A 8 -16.01 -5.55 -0.95
CA GLU A 8 -16.24 -4.69 0.22
C GLU A 8 -15.30 -3.49 0.30
N VAL A 9 -14.05 -3.62 -0.18
CA VAL A 9 -13.10 -2.50 -0.12
C VAL A 9 -13.35 -1.48 -1.22
N LYS A 10 -14.13 -1.82 -2.26
CA LYS A 10 -14.39 -0.96 -3.43
C LYS A 10 -14.94 0.42 -3.06
N ALA A 11 -15.75 0.50 -2.01
CA ALA A 11 -16.37 1.75 -1.55
C ALA A 11 -15.35 2.77 -1.00
N GLN A 12 -14.14 2.33 -0.64
CA GLN A 12 -13.08 3.22 -0.12
C GLN A 12 -12.17 3.77 -1.22
N PHE A 13 -12.29 3.27 -2.44
CA PHE A 13 -11.46 3.69 -3.57
C PHE A 13 -12.23 4.66 -4.46
N ASP A 14 -11.50 5.66 -4.97
CA ASP A 14 -11.98 6.49 -6.05
C ASP A 14 -11.99 5.68 -7.36
N MET A 15 -13.15 5.16 -7.71
CA MET A 15 -13.32 4.32 -8.89
C MET A 15 -13.08 5.08 -10.20
N SER A 16 -13.17 6.41 -10.21
CA SER A 16 -12.82 7.22 -11.39
C SER A 16 -11.31 7.27 -11.61
N ALA A 17 -10.55 7.45 -10.51
CA ALA A 17 -9.09 7.35 -10.50
C ALA A 17 -8.57 5.92 -10.73
N GLN A 18 -9.40 4.92 -10.41
CA GLN A 18 -9.10 3.53 -10.73
C GLN A 18 -9.26 3.25 -12.24
N ALA A 19 -10.35 3.70 -12.85
CA ALA A 19 -10.66 3.43 -14.26
C ALA A 19 -9.63 4.04 -15.23
N ASN A 20 -9.03 5.18 -14.86
CA ASN A 20 -7.99 5.84 -15.65
C ASN A 20 -6.55 5.40 -15.31
N GLY A 21 -6.37 4.42 -14.40
CA GLY A 21 -5.07 3.86 -14.04
C GLY A 21 -4.22 4.71 -13.09
N SER A 22 -4.67 5.90 -12.69
CA SER A 22 -3.89 6.80 -11.82
C SER A 22 -3.72 6.25 -10.39
N GLN A 23 -4.70 5.49 -9.88
CA GLN A 23 -4.62 4.91 -8.54
C GLN A 23 -3.62 3.74 -8.43
N PRO A 24 -3.62 2.73 -9.33
CA PRO A 24 -2.57 1.72 -9.39
C PRO A 24 -1.16 2.30 -9.54
N ALA A 25 -1.01 3.34 -10.37
CA ALA A 25 0.27 4.01 -10.58
C ALA A 25 0.77 4.70 -9.29
N LYS A 26 -0.13 5.34 -8.53
CA LYS A 26 0.21 5.94 -7.21
C LYS A 26 0.69 4.90 -6.21
N LEU A 27 0.02 3.75 -6.12
CA LEU A 27 0.44 2.67 -5.22
C LEU A 27 1.83 2.15 -5.61
N ALA A 28 2.04 1.82 -6.88
CA ALA A 28 3.34 1.36 -7.36
C ALA A 28 4.45 2.40 -7.11
N THR A 29 4.15 3.69 -7.34
CA THR A 29 5.08 4.81 -7.09
C THR A 29 5.40 4.97 -5.61
N ALA A 30 4.43 4.79 -4.72
CA ALA A 30 4.62 4.88 -3.28
C ALA A 30 5.54 3.76 -2.77
N VAL A 31 5.30 2.51 -3.19
CA VAL A 31 6.15 1.37 -2.79
C VAL A 31 7.55 1.49 -3.41
N TYR A 32 7.67 1.91 -4.68
CA TYR A 32 8.97 2.17 -5.32
C TYR A 32 9.72 3.33 -4.64
N SER A 33 9.02 4.42 -4.31
CA SER A 33 9.62 5.57 -3.61
C SER A 33 10.07 5.20 -2.21
N TYR A 34 9.31 4.34 -1.51
CA TYR A 34 9.70 3.80 -0.23
C TYR A 34 10.98 2.95 -0.36
N ALA A 35 10.97 1.99 -1.30
CA ALA A 35 12.10 1.11 -1.54
C ALA A 35 13.37 1.84 -2.01
N SER A 36 13.23 2.87 -2.86
CA SER A 36 14.36 3.65 -3.40
C SER A 36 14.87 4.74 -2.47
N LYS A 37 14.07 5.15 -1.47
CA LYS A 37 14.45 6.16 -0.47
C LYS A 37 14.63 5.56 0.92
N ILE A 38 14.85 4.24 1.01
CA ILE A 38 15.11 3.57 2.29
C ILE A 38 16.30 4.19 3.03
N ASP A 39 17.26 4.75 2.29
CA ASP A 39 18.43 5.45 2.81
C ASP A 39 18.19 6.94 3.13
N ASN A 40 16.98 7.47 2.95
CA ASN A 40 16.59 8.84 3.31
C ASN A 40 15.39 8.86 4.27
N PRO A 41 15.64 8.63 5.58
CA PRO A 41 14.59 8.52 6.59
C PRO A 41 13.68 9.75 6.70
N GLU A 42 14.21 10.96 6.48
CA GLU A 42 13.43 12.20 6.60
C GLU A 42 12.40 12.36 5.47
N ALA A 43 12.78 12.00 4.24
CA ALA A 43 11.84 11.99 3.11
C ALA A 43 10.71 10.96 3.31
N LEU A 44 11.04 9.82 3.93
CA LEU A 44 10.04 8.80 4.26
C LEU A 44 9.06 9.28 5.32
N LYS A 45 9.54 9.94 6.39
CA LYS A 45 8.66 10.51 7.43
C LYS A 45 7.63 11.47 6.85
N SER A 46 8.08 12.44 6.05
CA SER A 46 7.18 13.43 5.43
C SER A 46 6.10 12.77 4.55
N MET A 47 6.48 11.76 3.77
CA MET A 47 5.54 10.99 2.95
C MET A 47 4.52 10.23 3.81
N VAL A 48 5.00 9.54 4.85
CA VAL A 48 4.15 8.76 5.77
C VAL A 48 3.11 9.65 6.44
N GLU A 49 3.49 10.83 6.92
CA GLU A 49 2.55 11.78 7.53
C GLU A 49 1.40 12.15 6.59
N VAL A 50 1.73 12.55 5.36
CA VAL A 50 0.72 12.97 4.37
C VAL A 50 -0.25 11.82 4.04
N ILE A 51 0.27 10.61 3.88
CA ILE A 51 -0.54 9.44 3.51
C ILE A 51 -1.38 8.96 4.71
N ALA A 52 -0.80 8.89 5.92
CA ALA A 52 -1.49 8.46 7.13
C ALA A 52 -2.70 9.36 7.45
N HIS A 53 -2.54 10.69 7.35
CA HIS A 53 -3.67 11.61 7.51
C HIS A 53 -4.78 11.39 6.47
N ARG A 54 -4.41 11.05 5.23
CA ARG A 54 -5.39 10.71 4.20
C ARG A 54 -6.11 9.41 4.54
N HIS A 55 -5.39 8.38 4.97
CA HIS A 55 -5.95 7.09 5.36
C HIS A 55 -6.96 7.23 6.50
N VAL A 56 -6.61 7.98 7.55
CA VAL A 56 -7.53 8.32 8.64
C VAL A 56 -8.79 9.01 8.14
N LYS A 57 -8.63 10.01 7.26
CA LYS A 57 -9.77 10.74 6.66
C LYS A 57 -10.68 9.83 5.82
N THR A 58 -10.13 8.79 5.21
CA THR A 58 -10.88 7.80 4.42
C THR A 58 -11.26 6.55 5.18
N HIS A 59 -11.03 6.51 6.50
CA HIS A 59 -11.36 5.39 7.39
C HIS A 59 -10.75 4.05 6.96
N VAL A 60 -9.48 4.09 6.52
CA VAL A 60 -8.69 2.87 6.31
C VAL A 60 -8.49 2.19 7.66
N LYS A 61 -8.63 0.85 7.69
CA LYS A 61 -8.46 0.04 8.90
C LYS A 61 -7.29 -0.95 8.78
N PRO A 62 -6.69 -1.36 9.92
CA PRO A 62 -5.61 -2.35 9.93
C PRO A 62 -5.95 -3.64 9.17
N GLU A 63 -7.19 -4.12 9.30
CA GLU A 63 -7.66 -5.35 8.64
C GLU A 63 -7.62 -5.29 7.10
N GLN A 64 -7.45 -4.11 6.51
CA GLN A 64 -7.47 -3.89 5.06
C GLN A 64 -6.08 -3.94 4.43
N TYR A 65 -5.01 -3.82 5.22
CA TYR A 65 -3.63 -3.94 4.73
C TYR A 65 -3.35 -5.32 4.14
N PRO A 66 -3.74 -6.46 4.77
CA PRO A 66 -3.55 -7.78 4.16
C PRO A 66 -4.20 -7.89 2.77
N ILE A 67 -5.40 -7.34 2.59
CA ILE A 67 -6.13 -7.37 1.30
C ILE A 67 -5.33 -6.69 0.19
N VAL A 68 -4.76 -5.50 0.48
CA VAL A 68 -3.97 -4.74 -0.48
C VAL A 68 -2.64 -5.45 -0.76
N GLY A 69 -1.98 -5.96 0.28
CA GLY A 69 -0.70 -6.67 0.18
C GLY A 69 -0.80 -7.94 -0.68
N GLU A 70 -1.78 -8.80 -0.40
CA GLU A 70 -2.02 -10.02 -1.17
C GLU A 70 -2.33 -9.71 -2.63
N SER A 71 -3.20 -8.73 -2.87
CA SER A 71 -3.57 -8.30 -4.22
C SER A 71 -2.39 -7.73 -5.01
N LEU A 72 -1.52 -6.96 -4.34
CA LEU A 72 -0.30 -6.40 -4.94
C LEU A 72 0.67 -7.50 -5.33
N LEU A 73 0.98 -8.41 -4.42
CA LEU A 73 1.91 -9.52 -4.66
C LEU A 73 1.39 -10.46 -5.75
N GLN A 74 0.08 -10.72 -5.78
CA GLN A 74 -0.53 -11.48 -6.87
C GLN A 74 -0.39 -10.75 -8.21
N ALA A 75 -0.69 -9.44 -8.26
CA ALA A 75 -0.54 -8.65 -9.48
C ALA A 75 0.92 -8.63 -9.98
N MET A 76 1.90 -8.60 -9.06
CA MET A 76 3.32 -8.68 -9.43
C MET A 76 3.66 -10.02 -10.07
N LYS A 77 3.17 -11.14 -9.54
CA LYS A 77 3.35 -12.47 -10.14
C LYS A 77 2.72 -12.55 -11.52
N ASP A 78 1.49 -12.03 -11.68
CA ASP A 78 0.76 -12.05 -12.95
C ASP A 78 1.44 -11.20 -14.03
N VAL A 79 2.13 -10.11 -13.65
CA VAL A 79 2.85 -9.26 -14.61
C VAL A 79 4.23 -9.83 -14.96
N LEU A 80 4.99 -10.25 -13.94
CA LEU A 80 6.39 -10.63 -14.11
C LEU A 80 6.57 -12.10 -14.52
N HIS A 81 5.56 -12.94 -14.35
CA HIS A 81 5.59 -14.37 -14.70
C HIS A 81 6.87 -15.04 -14.14
N GLU A 82 7.68 -15.66 -15.00
CA GLU A 82 8.94 -16.33 -14.64
C GLU A 82 9.98 -15.40 -13.98
N ALA A 83 9.87 -14.08 -14.17
CA ALA A 83 10.75 -13.10 -13.51
C ALA A 83 10.37 -12.86 -12.04
N ALA A 84 9.17 -13.27 -11.59
CA ALA A 84 8.74 -13.22 -10.20
C ALA A 84 9.34 -14.36 -9.37
N THR A 85 10.66 -14.39 -9.22
CA THR A 85 11.34 -15.40 -8.39
C THR A 85 10.82 -15.41 -6.96
N GLU A 86 10.83 -16.57 -6.30
CA GLU A 86 10.39 -16.71 -4.90
C GLU A 86 11.12 -15.75 -3.96
N LYS A 87 12.43 -15.62 -4.13
CA LYS A 87 13.27 -14.69 -3.35
C LYS A 87 12.82 -13.24 -3.52
N MET A 88 12.49 -12.84 -4.74
CA MET A 88 12.01 -11.48 -5.01
C MET A 88 10.64 -11.26 -4.34
N ILE A 89 9.69 -12.16 -4.54
CA ILE A 89 8.36 -12.04 -3.93
C ILE A 89 8.44 -12.01 -2.40
N ALA A 90 9.31 -12.82 -1.79
CA ALA A 90 9.55 -12.79 -0.34
C ALA A 90 10.06 -11.42 0.13
N ALA A 91 11.04 -10.85 -0.57
CA ALA A 91 11.58 -9.53 -0.23
C ALA A 91 10.53 -8.40 -0.35
N TRP A 92 9.67 -8.44 -1.38
CA TRP A 92 8.56 -7.49 -1.51
C TRP A 92 7.48 -7.69 -0.45
N THR A 93 7.25 -8.93 -0.02
CA THR A 93 6.30 -9.25 1.06
C THR A 93 6.78 -8.63 2.37
N GLU A 94 8.05 -8.82 2.71
CA GLU A 94 8.66 -8.25 3.91
C GLU A 94 8.65 -6.71 3.88
N ALA A 95 9.04 -6.12 2.75
CA ALA A 95 9.02 -4.66 2.57
C ALA A 95 7.60 -4.08 2.71
N TYR A 96 6.59 -4.77 2.17
CA TYR A 96 5.20 -4.37 2.32
C TYR A 96 4.74 -4.42 3.78
N GLN A 97 5.08 -5.50 4.50
CA GLN A 97 4.70 -5.67 5.91
C GLN A 97 5.30 -4.57 6.79
N ILE A 98 6.58 -4.27 6.62
CA ILE A 98 7.25 -3.19 7.36
C ILE A 98 6.55 -1.84 7.10
N LEU A 99 6.22 -1.54 5.84
CA LEU A 99 5.53 -0.31 5.49
C LEU A 99 4.09 -0.27 6.04
N ALA A 100 3.37 -1.39 6.00
CA ALA A 100 2.03 -1.52 6.56
C ALA A 100 2.05 -1.24 8.07
N ASP A 101 2.99 -1.83 8.81
CA ASP A 101 3.14 -1.61 10.25
C ASP A 101 3.44 -0.14 10.59
N ILE A 102 4.27 0.52 9.80
CA ILE A 102 4.54 1.96 9.96
C ILE A 102 3.25 2.77 9.83
N PHE A 103 2.45 2.50 8.80
CA PHE A 103 1.20 3.22 8.58
C PHE A 103 0.16 2.92 9.66
N ILE A 104 -0.06 1.65 10.00
CA ILE A 104 -1.01 1.23 11.04
C ILE A 104 -0.70 1.92 12.37
N ASN A 105 0.58 1.90 12.78
CA ASN A 105 1.00 2.55 14.02
C ASN A 105 0.80 4.08 13.95
N ARG A 106 1.13 4.71 12.82
CA ARG A 106 0.98 6.15 12.69
C ARG A 106 -0.49 6.59 12.66
N GLU A 107 -1.33 5.85 11.96
CA GLU A 107 -2.77 6.08 11.89
C GLU A 107 -3.43 5.94 13.26
N HIS A 108 -3.03 4.93 14.04
CA HIS A 108 -3.47 4.78 15.43
C HIS A 108 -3.17 6.02 16.28
N GLN A 109 -1.94 6.53 16.22
CA GLN A 109 -1.55 7.75 16.94
C GLN A 109 -2.36 8.97 16.50
N ILE A 110 -2.66 9.09 15.20
CA ILE A 110 -3.50 10.18 14.71
C ILE A 110 -4.91 10.03 15.30
N TYR A 111 -5.51 8.84 15.28
CA TYR A 111 -6.83 8.59 15.88
C TYR A 111 -6.88 8.90 17.38
N GLU A 112 -5.83 8.60 18.15
CA GLU A 112 -5.74 8.94 19.58
C GLU A 112 -5.63 10.45 19.86
N SER A 113 -5.25 11.23 18.85
CA SER A 113 -5.08 12.68 18.95
C SER A 113 -6.26 13.52 18.45
N LEU A 114 -7.32 12.87 17.95
CA LEU A 114 -8.57 13.49 17.51
C LEU A 114 -9.53 13.72 18.69
#